data_AF-A0A7L9BKY4-F1
#
_entry.id   AF-A0A7L9BKY4-F1
#
_cell.length_a   1.000
_cell.length_b   1.000
_cell.length_c   1.000
_cell.angle_alpha   90.00
_cell.angle_beta   90.00
_cell.angle_gamma   90.00
#
_symmetry.space_group_name_H-M   'P 1'
#
loop_
_entity.id
_entity.type
_entity.pdbx_description
1 polymer ?
#
loop_
_entity_poly.entity_id
_entity_poly.type
_entity_poly.pdbx_seq_one_letter_code
_entity_poly.pdbx_strand_id
1 'polypeptide(L)'
;MSPTRTLATRRRIGLDCVWFGLVMMTAALVAGCSEPILTDTESRSQYDRYDQIRAQRAPGYTENVFGRDKPNLRGRLLGRN
;
A
#
# COMPACT_ATOMS: atom_id res chain seq x y z
N MET A 1 -45.79 -34.86 0.57
CA MET A 1 -44.38 -34.64 0.96
C MET A 1 -43.63 -34.14 -0.27
N SER A 2 -43.23 -32.86 -0.36
CA SER A 2 -42.59 -32.29 -1.56
C SER A 2 -41.07 -32.20 -1.40
N PRO A 3 -40.26 -32.88 -2.25
CA PRO A 3 -38.81 -32.97 -2.09
C PRO A 3 -38.02 -31.81 -2.74
N THR A 4 -38.67 -30.78 -3.27
CA THR A 4 -38.04 -29.77 -4.14
C THR A 4 -37.25 -28.67 -3.42
N ARG A 5 -37.36 -28.55 -2.08
CA ARG A 5 -36.72 -27.47 -1.30
C ARG A 5 -35.24 -27.72 -0.95
N THR A 6 -34.74 -28.95 -1.10
CA THR A 6 -33.38 -29.33 -0.67
C THR A 6 -32.29 -28.96 -1.69
N LEU A 7 -32.60 -28.98 -3.00
CA LEU A 7 -31.62 -28.71 -4.06
C LEU A 7 -31.27 -27.21 -4.21
N ALA A 8 -32.26 -26.32 -4.08
CA ALA A 8 -32.05 -24.88 -4.21
C ALA A 8 -31.20 -24.30 -3.07
N THR A 9 -31.39 -24.81 -1.85
CA THR A 9 -30.67 -24.39 -0.64
C THR A 9 -29.19 -24.79 -0.69
N ARG A 10 -28.89 -25.99 -1.21
CA ARG A 10 -27.51 -26.49 -1.37
C ARG A 10 -26.69 -25.65 -2.38
N ARG A 11 -27.37 -25.09 -3.39
CA ARG A 11 -26.75 -24.26 -4.44
C ARG A 11 -26.50 -22.81 -3.97
N ARG A 12 -27.32 -22.28 -3.04
CA ARG A 12 -27.10 -20.97 -2.41
C ARG A 12 -25.92 -21.00 -1.43
N ILE A 13 -25.86 -22.01 -0.56
CA ILE A 13 -24.77 -22.19 0.42
C ILE A 13 -23.40 -22.29 -0.29
N GLY A 14 -23.33 -23.01 -1.41
CA GLY A 14 -22.10 -23.09 -2.21
C GLY A 14 -21.67 -21.74 -2.78
N LEU A 15 -22.62 -20.93 -3.27
CA LEU A 15 -22.32 -19.61 -3.81
C LEU A 15 -21.90 -18.62 -2.71
N ASP A 16 -22.53 -18.69 -1.54
CA ASP A 16 -22.23 -17.85 -0.38
C ASP A 16 -20.82 -18.14 0.14
N CYS A 17 -20.42 -19.41 0.26
CA CYS A 17 -19.06 -19.79 0.66
C CYS A 17 -17.99 -19.29 -0.34
N VAL A 18 -18.27 -19.36 -1.65
CA VAL A 18 -17.36 -18.85 -2.68
C VAL A 18 -17.24 -17.32 -2.58
N TRP A 19 -18.35 -16.62 -2.38
CA TRP A 19 -18.34 -15.17 -2.18
C TRP A 19 -17.59 -14.75 -0.92
N PHE A 20 -17.83 -15.42 0.21
CA PHE A 20 -17.09 -15.18 1.43
C PHE A 20 -15.58 -15.45 1.26
N GLY A 21 -15.22 -16.54 0.58
CA GLY A 21 -13.84 -16.85 0.25
C GLY A 21 -13.18 -15.79 -0.63
N LEU A 22 -13.88 -15.32 -1.67
CA LEU A 22 -13.40 -14.26 -2.56
C LEU A 22 -13.19 -12.95 -1.80
N VAL A 23 -14.15 -12.54 -0.98
CA VAL A 23 -14.06 -11.30 -0.17
C VAL A 23 -12.87 -11.39 0.78
N MET A 24 -12.72 -12.50 1.52
CA MET A 24 -11.60 -12.68 2.43
C MET A 24 -10.24 -12.67 1.72
N MET A 25 -10.14 -13.31 0.55
CA MET A 25 -8.92 -13.29 -0.26
C MET A 25 -8.56 -11.86 -0.72
N THR A 26 -9.54 -11.10 -1.18
CA THR A 26 -9.29 -9.71 -1.61
C THR A 26 -8.90 -8.79 -0.45
N ALA A 27 -9.50 -8.98 0.73
CA ALA A 27 -9.15 -8.20 1.93
C ALA A 27 -7.70 -8.45 2.37
N ALA A 28 -7.25 -9.71 2.32
CA ALA A 28 -5.87 -10.07 2.69
C ALA A 28 -4.83 -9.44 1.74
N LEU A 29 -5.13 -9.36 0.44
CA LEU A 29 -4.24 -8.76 -0.55
C LEU A 29 -4.09 -7.24 -0.37
N VAL A 30 -5.16 -6.54 0.02
CA VAL A 30 -5.11 -5.08 0.23
C VAL A 30 -4.42 -4.73 1.55
N ALA A 31 -4.61 -5.52 2.61
CA ALA A 31 -4.01 -5.26 3.91
C ALA A 31 -2.46 -5.31 3.87
N GLY A 32 -1.88 -6.23 3.08
CA GLY A 32 -0.42 -6.44 3.02
C GLY A 32 0.39 -5.37 2.27
N CYS A 33 -0.24 -4.49 1.50
CA CYS A 33 0.47 -3.51 0.64
C CYS A 33 0.57 -2.10 1.25
N SER A 34 0.09 -1.89 2.47
CA SER A 34 -0.04 -0.55 3.06
C SER A 34 1.13 -0.13 3.95
N GLU A 35 1.85 -1.07 4.56
CA GLU A 35 2.96 -0.75 5.45
C GLU A 35 4.25 -0.55 4.64
N PRO A 36 4.88 0.63 4.68
CA PRO A 36 6.14 0.86 4.00
C PRO A 36 7.25 0.01 4.64
N ILE A 37 7.98 -0.75 3.83
CA ILE A 37 9.08 -1.62 4.29
C ILE A 37 10.24 -0.86 4.94
N LEU A 38 10.36 0.45 4.68
CA LEU A 38 11.39 1.32 5.24
C LEU A 38 10.72 2.52 5.89
N THR A 39 11.14 2.83 7.11
CA THR A 39 10.72 4.05 7.81
C THR A 39 11.29 5.29 7.13
N ASP A 40 10.67 6.46 7.30
CA ASP A 40 11.13 7.70 6.66
C ASP A 40 12.52 8.16 7.12
N THR A 41 12.97 7.71 8.29
CA THR A 41 14.28 8.04 8.84
C THR A 41 15.38 7.10 8.33
N GLU A 42 15.01 5.92 7.83
CA GLU A 42 15.95 4.89 7.40
C GLU A 42 16.61 5.25 6.05
N SER A 43 17.89 4.88 5.90
CA SER A 43 18.62 5.09 4.65
C SER A 43 18.15 4.10 3.60
N ARG A 44 17.56 4.58 2.50
CA ARG A 44 17.08 3.72 1.40
C ARG A 44 18.21 3.22 0.49
N SER A 45 19.35 3.91 0.49
CA SER A 45 20.51 3.59 -0.34
C SER A 45 21.82 3.98 0.36
N GLN A 46 22.96 3.49 -0.17
CA GLN A 46 24.27 3.93 0.30
C GLN A 46 24.50 5.44 0.08
N TYR A 47 23.91 6.01 -0.97
CA TYR A 47 23.96 7.44 -1.26
C TYR A 47 23.18 8.26 -0.22
N ASP A 48 21.99 7.80 0.16
CA ASP A 48 21.18 8.44 1.21
C ASP A 48 21.97 8.57 2.53
N ARG A 49 22.73 7.52 2.89
CA ARG A 49 23.56 7.50 4.10
C ARG A 49 24.74 8.47 3.99
N TYR A 50 25.40 8.52 2.83
CA TYR A 50 26.49 9.44 2.55
C TYR A 50 26.04 10.90 2.65
N ASP A 51 24.86 11.23 2.10
CA ASP A 51 24.27 12.56 2.15
C ASP A 51 23.84 12.93 3.57
N GLN A 52 23.31 11.96 4.34
CA GLN A 52 22.94 12.16 5.74
C GLN A 52 24.14 12.56 6.61
N ILE A 53 25.28 11.89 6.45
CA ILE A 53 26.52 12.19 7.19
C ILE A 53 27.03 13.61 6.88
N ARG A 54 26.79 14.12 5.67
CA ARG A 54 27.18 15.47 5.25
C ARG A 54 26.11 16.53 5.47
N ALA A 55 24.97 16.17 6.08
CA ALA A 55 23.80 17.04 6.19
C ALA A 55 23.31 17.59 4.83
N GLN A 56 23.45 16.80 3.76
CA GLN A 56 23.03 17.12 2.39
C GLN A 56 21.77 16.37 1.96
N ARG A 57 21.15 15.60 2.86
CA ARG A 57 19.95 14.81 2.56
C ARG A 57 18.76 15.73 2.29
N ALA A 58 18.25 15.69 1.06
CA ALA A 58 17.03 16.41 0.69
C ALA A 58 15.79 15.80 1.39
N PRO A 59 14.83 16.63 1.85
CA PRO A 59 13.60 16.14 2.47
C PRO A 59 12.79 15.31 1.46
N GLY A 60 12.11 14.26 1.94
CA GLY A 60 11.32 13.35 1.11
C GLY A 60 10.06 14.01 0.52
N TYR A 61 9.45 14.90 1.29
CA TYR A 61 8.27 15.67 0.92
C TYR A 61 8.55 17.16 1.09
N THR A 62 7.86 17.96 0.28
CA THR A 62 7.83 19.42 0.37
C THR A 62 6.38 19.86 0.27
N GLU A 63 6.01 20.84 1.07
CA GLU A 63 4.68 21.45 1.02
C GLU A 63 4.48 22.18 -0.31
N ASN A 64 3.31 22.01 -0.91
CA ASN A 64 2.93 22.73 -2.11
C ASN A 64 2.19 24.04 -1.77
N VAL A 65 1.87 24.82 -2.81
CA VAL A 65 1.14 26.10 -2.66
C VAL A 65 -0.27 25.96 -2.06
N PHE A 66 -0.81 24.75 -1.98
CA PHE A 66 -2.12 24.43 -1.43
C PHE A 66 -2.02 23.77 -0.04
N GLY A 67 -0.84 23.78 0.59
CA GLY A 67 -0.61 23.17 1.90
C GLY A 67 -0.70 21.65 1.92
N ARG A 68 -0.50 20.98 0.77
CA ARG A 68 -0.45 19.51 0.68
C ARG A 68 0.99 19.04 0.47
N ASP A 69 1.37 18.00 1.19
CA ASP A 69 2.66 17.34 1.01
C ASP A 69 2.78 16.72 -0.37
N LYS A 70 3.87 17.06 -1.07
CA LYS A 70 4.20 16.50 -2.38
C LYS A 70 5.60 15.89 -2.33
N PRO A 71 5.84 14.74 -2.98
CA PRO A 71 7.18 14.16 -3.06
C PRO A 71 8.17 15.13 -3.71
N ASN A 72 9.32 15.33 -3.06
CA ASN A 72 10.37 16.23 -3.51
C ASN A 72 11.29 15.58 -4.54
N LEU A 73 10.75 15.30 -5.73
CA LEU A 73 11.51 14.64 -6.79
C LEU A 73 12.64 15.53 -7.32
N ARG A 74 12.42 16.84 -7.44
CA ARG A 74 13.44 17.76 -7.96
C ARG A 74 14.66 17.84 -7.05
N GLY A 75 14.46 18.03 -5.75
CA GLY A 75 15.57 18.09 -4.79
C GLY A 75 16.32 16.77 -4.64
N ARG A 76 15.69 15.63 -4.98
CA ARG A 76 16.28 14.29 -4.87
C ARG A 76 16.91 13.76 -6.17
N LEU A 77 16.48 14.24 -7.34
CA LEU A 77 16.91 13.70 -8.64
C LEU A 77 17.75 14.65 -9.49
N LEU A 78 17.52 15.96 -9.38
CA LEU A 78 18.16 16.90 -10.31
C LEU A 78 19.52 17.41 -9.83
N GLY A 79 19.96 17.01 -8.63
CA GLY A 79 21.21 17.50 -8.04
C GLY A 79 21.14 19.00 -7.74
N ARG A 80 21.87 19.43 -6.73
CA ARG A 80 22.09 20.85 -6.47
C ARG A 80 23.31 21.27 -7.28
N ASN A 81 23.09 21.82 -8.48
CA ASN A 81 24.14 22.51 -9.24
C ASN A 81 24.64 23.74 -8.49
#